data_AF-A0A0D9XMV9-F1
#
_entry.id   AF-A0A0D9XMV9-F1
#
_cell.length_a   1.000
_cell.length_b   1.000
_cell.length_c   1.000
_cell.angle_alpha   90.00
_cell.angle_beta   90.00
_cell.angle_gamma   90.00
#
_symmetry.space_group_name_H-M   'P 1'
#
loop_
_entity.id
_entity.type
_entity.pdbx_description
1 polymer ?
#
loop_
_entity_poly.entity_id
_entity_poly.type
_entity_poly.pdbx_seq_one_letter_code
_entity_poly.pdbx_strand_id
1 'polypeptide(L)'
;MAVYSAHEVAEWAGKAGFKWKLEMWVEILCGLLAYKIIRRVFFADSDDPAHLADLDSAHSDLCFALASRLEKLYSGRCFVGLRIPDPDAGERQHIDIVLVTNRELMVVSIHNISGFVEVDKDGNWTCPSDKKHKHDVIPNPVLQVNRLAANLQAYLEQRGAKLPDGYITGRVVLPNPNCRPSYAITVQPEVVLYDQWKDLKADSKGGLSTWFKGAFSGSKGDMQDSLLQNLHFILSTSPMWDRLELRGDKNVLGEFIEFKGRHDDIQALKCLKRSKVSRFIVQKSTLFGGFGRSRVQILYSPRDYRAEGTSSSEWKELSVKQYTEMLFQPLHSKKVKKFKLSSVASVTLSA
;
A
#
# COMPACT_ATOMS: atom_id res chain seq x y z
N MET A 1 0.03 66.93 -43.08
CA MET A 1 0.85 65.92 -42.39
C MET A 1 0.87 66.26 -40.91
N ALA A 2 0.05 65.58 -40.10
CA ALA A 2 0.14 65.69 -38.65
C ALA A 2 1.14 64.61 -38.18
N VAL A 3 2.32 65.04 -37.76
CA VAL A 3 3.35 64.17 -37.19
C VAL A 3 2.96 63.98 -35.72
N TYR A 4 2.35 62.85 -35.39
CA TYR A 4 2.20 62.45 -33.98
C TYR A 4 3.60 62.26 -33.39
N SER A 5 3.84 62.93 -32.26
CA SER A 5 5.10 62.78 -31.51
C SER A 5 5.24 61.33 -31.06
N ALA A 6 6.43 60.73 -31.28
CA ALA A 6 6.75 59.37 -30.84
C ALA A 6 6.48 59.15 -29.32
N HIS A 7 6.43 60.22 -28.54
CA HIS A 7 6.11 60.20 -27.12
C HIS A 7 4.63 59.87 -26.83
N GLU A 8 3.68 60.34 -27.64
CA GLU A 8 2.25 60.07 -27.44
C GLU A 8 1.88 58.62 -27.85
N VAL A 9 2.56 58.08 -28.86
CA VAL A 9 2.37 56.69 -29.31
C VAL A 9 2.90 55.70 -28.26
N ALA A 10 4.02 56.02 -27.60
CA ALA A 10 4.59 55.20 -26.53
C ALA A 10 3.70 55.16 -25.28
N GLU A 11 3.06 56.28 -24.91
CA GLU A 11 2.18 56.35 -23.75
C GLU A 11 0.87 55.57 -23.95
N TRP A 12 0.32 55.60 -25.15
CA TRP A 12 -0.86 54.79 -25.52
C TRP A 12 -0.55 53.29 -25.59
N ALA A 13 0.61 52.92 -26.16
CA ALA A 13 1.04 51.52 -26.19
C ALA A 13 1.32 50.95 -24.78
N GLY A 14 1.90 51.76 -23.89
CA GLY A 14 2.13 51.38 -22.49
C GLY A 14 0.83 51.17 -21.70
N LYS A 15 -0.15 52.06 -21.84
CA LYS A 15 -1.47 51.93 -21.17
C LYS A 15 -2.29 50.76 -21.71
N ALA A 16 -2.28 50.55 -23.04
CA ALA A 16 -2.96 49.41 -23.65
C ALA A 16 -2.29 48.09 -23.23
N GLY A 17 -0.96 47.97 -23.33
CA GLY A 17 -0.22 46.78 -22.93
C GLY A 17 -0.37 46.42 -21.45
N PHE A 18 -0.49 47.43 -20.57
CA PHE A 18 -0.75 47.21 -19.15
C PHE A 18 -2.19 46.73 -18.89
N LYS A 19 -3.18 47.25 -19.63
CA LYS A 19 -4.59 46.83 -19.55
C LYS A 19 -4.78 45.38 -19.99
N TRP A 20 -4.24 44.99 -21.14
CA TRP A 20 -4.29 43.59 -21.63
C TRP A 20 -3.60 42.62 -20.67
N LYS A 21 -2.50 43.04 -20.04
CA LYS A 21 -1.79 42.24 -19.04
C LYS A 21 -2.65 42.04 -17.79
N LEU A 22 -3.29 43.09 -17.27
CA LEU A 22 -4.18 43.00 -16.10
C LEU A 22 -5.41 42.13 -16.35
N GLU A 23 -6.07 42.24 -17.51
CA GLU A 23 -7.22 41.41 -17.87
C GLU A 23 -6.84 39.92 -17.92
N MET A 24 -5.70 39.59 -18.51
CA MET A 24 -5.19 38.21 -18.55
C MET A 24 -4.86 37.66 -17.16
N TRP A 25 -4.28 38.47 -16.26
CA TRP A 25 -4.03 38.05 -14.87
C TRP A 25 -5.31 37.85 -14.08
N VAL A 26 -6.34 38.67 -14.31
CA VAL A 26 -7.67 38.52 -13.68
C VAL A 26 -8.34 37.24 -14.17
N GLU A 27 -8.28 36.92 -15.46
CA GLU A 27 -8.82 35.67 -16.00
C GLU A 27 -8.09 34.43 -15.47
N ILE A 28 -6.77 34.46 -15.35
CA ILE A 28 -5.98 33.38 -14.74
C ILE A 28 -6.36 33.22 -13.26
N LEU A 29 -6.53 34.32 -12.53
CA LEU A 29 -6.89 34.28 -11.11
C LEU A 29 -8.32 33.79 -10.91
N CYS A 30 -9.27 34.25 -11.73
CA CYS A 30 -10.64 33.76 -11.77
C CYS A 30 -10.72 32.29 -12.19
N GLY A 31 -9.92 31.87 -13.16
CA GLY A 31 -9.79 30.48 -13.58
C GLY A 31 -9.23 29.59 -12.47
N LEU A 32 -8.22 30.07 -11.73
CA LEU A 32 -7.66 29.37 -10.56
C LEU A 32 -8.64 29.32 -9.38
N LEU A 33 -9.42 30.38 -9.16
CA LEU A 33 -10.49 30.42 -8.14
C LEU A 33 -11.65 29.49 -8.52
N ALA A 34 -12.11 29.52 -9.76
CA ALA A 34 -13.13 28.62 -10.29
C ALA A 34 -12.63 27.17 -10.26
N TYR A 35 -11.38 26.89 -10.67
CA TYR A 35 -10.76 25.58 -10.53
C TYR A 35 -10.68 25.15 -9.07
N LYS A 36 -10.28 26.03 -8.15
CA LYS A 36 -10.29 25.74 -6.71
C LYS A 36 -11.69 25.44 -6.20
N ILE A 37 -12.71 26.18 -6.61
CA ILE A 37 -14.10 25.98 -6.19
C ILE A 37 -14.67 24.69 -6.79
N ILE A 38 -14.47 24.44 -8.08
CA ILE A 38 -14.86 23.19 -8.77
C ILE A 38 -14.14 22.01 -8.10
N ARG A 39 -12.84 22.12 -7.83
CA ARG A 39 -12.10 21.13 -7.04
C ARG A 39 -12.68 20.97 -5.63
N ARG A 40 -13.10 22.06 -4.98
CA ARG A 40 -13.69 22.02 -3.64
C ARG A 40 -15.17 21.62 -3.59
N VAL A 41 -15.87 21.53 -4.71
CA VAL A 41 -17.30 21.18 -4.74
C VAL A 41 -17.50 19.80 -5.36
N PHE A 42 -16.73 19.47 -6.39
CA PHE A 42 -16.78 18.16 -7.06
C PHE A 42 -15.72 17.16 -6.54
N PHE A 43 -14.63 17.65 -5.95
CA PHE A 43 -13.54 16.81 -5.41
C PHE A 43 -13.28 17.05 -3.91
N ALA A 44 -14.10 17.83 -3.21
CA ALA A 44 -14.02 17.90 -1.74
C ALA A 44 -14.75 16.73 -1.09
N ASP A 45 -14.05 15.60 -1.05
CA ASP A 45 -14.15 14.68 0.07
C ASP A 45 -13.03 13.66 -0.04
N SER A 46 -11.81 14.04 0.35
CA SER A 46 -10.77 13.15 0.95
C SER A 46 -9.36 13.74 0.93
N ASP A 47 -9.11 14.81 0.18
CA ASP A 47 -7.73 15.28 -0.06
C ASP A 47 -7.32 16.39 0.91
N ASP A 48 -7.37 16.12 2.21
CA ASP A 48 -6.51 16.87 3.13
C ASP A 48 -5.16 16.12 3.20
N PRO A 49 -4.12 16.59 2.49
CA PRO A 49 -2.84 15.88 2.38
C PRO A 49 -2.17 15.65 3.73
N ALA A 50 -2.48 16.46 4.75
CA ALA A 50 -2.00 16.26 6.12
C ALA A 50 -2.66 15.06 6.80
N HIS A 51 -3.97 14.83 6.60
CA HIS A 51 -4.70 13.67 7.14
C HIS A 51 -4.36 12.36 6.41
N LEU A 52 -3.99 12.46 5.13
CA LEU A 52 -3.55 11.32 4.31
C LEU A 52 -2.08 10.95 4.51
N ALA A 53 -1.22 11.90 4.89
CA ALA A 53 0.16 11.63 5.26
C ALA A 53 0.27 10.94 6.64
N ASP A 54 -0.69 11.17 7.53
CA ASP A 54 -0.80 10.54 8.86
C ASP A 54 -1.53 9.17 8.85
N LEU A 55 -1.65 8.56 7.66
CA LEU A 55 -2.19 7.21 7.47
C LEU A 55 -1.03 6.22 7.28
N ASP A 56 -1.18 5.02 7.84
CA ASP A 56 -0.42 3.83 7.42
C ASP A 56 -0.61 3.49 5.94
N SER A 57 -1.36 4.30 5.18
CA SER A 57 -1.38 4.23 3.72
C SER A 57 0.03 4.39 3.16
N ALA A 58 0.87 5.27 3.73
CA ALA A 58 2.24 5.42 3.22
C ALA A 58 3.03 4.10 3.32
N HIS A 59 2.94 3.39 4.46
CA HIS A 59 3.58 2.09 4.62
C HIS A 59 2.91 1.01 3.78
N SER A 60 1.57 0.93 3.79
CA SER A 60 0.80 -0.05 3.01
C SER A 60 1.05 0.10 1.50
N ASP A 61 1.02 1.33 0.99
CA ASP A 61 1.31 1.67 -0.41
C ASP A 61 2.74 1.30 -0.78
N LEU A 62 3.71 1.53 0.11
CA LEU A 62 5.07 1.03 -0.07
C LEU A 62 5.09 -0.49 -0.17
N CYS A 63 4.39 -1.23 0.70
CA CYS A 63 4.31 -2.69 0.63
C CYS A 63 3.74 -3.16 -0.72
N PHE A 64 2.63 -2.59 -1.18
CA PHE A 64 2.04 -2.97 -2.47
C PHE A 64 2.90 -2.57 -3.68
N ALA A 65 3.55 -1.41 -3.64
CA ALA A 65 4.47 -0.97 -4.69
C ALA A 65 5.72 -1.85 -4.76
N LEU A 66 6.29 -2.21 -3.59
CA LEU A 66 7.41 -3.13 -3.47
C LEU A 66 7.02 -4.52 -3.99
N ALA A 67 5.87 -5.05 -3.56
CA ALA A 67 5.35 -6.34 -3.99
C ALA A 67 5.17 -6.41 -5.51
N SER A 68 4.48 -5.44 -6.12
CA SER A 68 4.25 -5.43 -7.58
C SER A 68 5.55 -5.42 -8.38
N ARG A 69 6.59 -4.73 -7.88
CA ARG A 69 7.89 -4.72 -8.55
C ARG A 69 8.66 -6.03 -8.32
N LEU A 70 8.60 -6.62 -7.13
CA LEU A 70 9.18 -7.95 -6.86
C LEU A 70 8.57 -9.01 -7.77
N GLU A 71 7.24 -9.05 -7.93
CA GLU A 71 6.57 -9.98 -8.85
C GLU A 71 7.10 -9.85 -10.28
N LYS A 72 7.25 -8.60 -10.78
CA LYS A 72 7.79 -8.32 -12.11
C LYS A 72 9.24 -8.74 -12.28
N LEU A 73 10.08 -8.51 -11.26
CA LEU A 73 11.52 -8.79 -11.32
C LEU A 73 11.82 -10.27 -11.25
N TYR A 74 11.08 -11.01 -10.42
CA TYR A 74 11.37 -12.41 -10.13
C TYR A 74 10.46 -13.39 -10.85
N SER A 75 9.48 -12.89 -11.63
CA SER A 75 8.43 -13.73 -12.23
C SER A 75 7.75 -14.63 -11.18
N GLY A 76 7.58 -14.07 -9.98
CA GLY A 76 7.01 -14.76 -8.81
C GLY A 76 5.68 -14.14 -8.39
N ARG A 77 5.16 -14.60 -7.25
CA ARG A 77 3.90 -14.10 -6.68
C ARG A 77 4.13 -13.57 -5.27
N CYS A 78 3.61 -12.39 -4.97
CA CYS A 78 3.69 -11.78 -3.65
C CYS A 78 2.39 -11.96 -2.85
N PHE A 79 2.55 -12.11 -1.54
CA PHE A 79 1.49 -12.09 -0.55
C PHE A 79 1.80 -10.98 0.44
N VAL A 80 0.89 -10.01 0.61
CA VAL A 80 1.15 -8.78 1.37
C VAL A 80 0.31 -8.75 2.64
N GLY A 81 0.94 -8.50 3.78
CA GLY A 81 0.24 -8.34 5.07
C GLY A 81 -0.24 -9.66 5.68
N LEU A 82 0.59 -10.71 5.65
CA LEU A 82 0.26 -11.98 6.29
C LEU A 82 0.30 -11.86 7.82
N ARG A 83 -0.50 -12.70 8.49
CA ARG A 83 -0.63 -12.78 9.95
C ARG A 83 -0.43 -14.22 10.40
N ILE A 84 0.84 -14.63 10.51
CA ILE A 84 1.20 -16.01 10.83
C ILE A 84 1.15 -16.22 12.35
N PRO A 85 0.52 -17.30 12.85
CA PRO A 85 0.58 -17.64 14.26
C PRO A 85 2.02 -17.83 14.74
N ASP A 86 2.39 -17.18 15.84
CA ASP A 86 3.66 -17.42 16.52
C ASP A 86 3.50 -18.66 17.42
N PRO A 87 4.32 -19.72 17.23
CA PRO A 87 4.26 -20.90 18.08
C PRO A 87 4.62 -20.59 19.55
N ASP A 88 5.44 -19.57 19.80
CA ASP A 88 6.01 -19.30 21.12
C ASP A 88 5.23 -18.20 21.87
N ALA A 89 4.73 -17.19 21.16
CA ALA A 89 4.11 -16.01 21.77
C ALA A 89 2.58 -16.09 21.92
N GLY A 90 1.91 -17.02 21.23
CA GLY A 90 0.45 -17.11 21.21
C GLY A 90 -0.26 -15.95 20.49
N GLU A 91 0.50 -14.99 19.95
CA GLU A 91 0.02 -13.89 19.12
C GLU A 91 0.31 -14.15 17.63
N ARG A 92 -0.36 -13.42 16.74
CA ARG A 92 -0.08 -13.50 15.29
C ARG A 92 0.99 -12.47 14.94
N GLN A 93 2.09 -12.92 14.35
CA GLN A 93 3.12 -12.07 13.81
C GLN A 93 2.75 -11.53 12.43
N HIS A 94 3.05 -10.26 12.20
CA HIS A 94 2.85 -9.60 10.91
C HIS A 94 4.06 -9.82 9.99
N ILE A 95 3.77 -10.14 8.73
CA ILE A 95 4.77 -10.16 7.66
C ILE A 95 4.32 -9.21 6.55
N ASP A 96 5.16 -8.23 6.22
CA ASP A 96 4.83 -7.21 5.24
C ASP A 96 4.64 -7.82 3.84
N ILE A 97 5.63 -8.58 3.36
CA ILE A 97 5.55 -9.27 2.06
C ILE A 97 6.22 -10.64 2.13
N VAL A 98 5.59 -11.63 1.52
CA VAL A 98 6.21 -12.91 1.15
C VAL A 98 6.22 -13.03 -0.37
N LEU A 99 7.39 -13.11 -0.98
CA LEU A 99 7.55 -13.45 -2.40
C LEU A 99 7.78 -14.95 -2.53
N VAL A 100 6.99 -15.60 -3.37
CA VAL A 100 7.20 -17.00 -3.79
C VAL A 100 7.73 -16.99 -5.21
N THR A 101 8.91 -17.57 -5.40
CA THR A 101 9.51 -17.82 -6.72
C THR A 101 9.58 -19.32 -6.99
N ASN A 102 10.00 -19.70 -8.19
CA ASN A 102 10.26 -21.11 -8.51
C ASN A 102 11.46 -21.70 -7.75
N ARG A 103 12.26 -20.90 -7.02
CA ARG A 103 13.50 -21.37 -6.37
C ARG A 103 13.49 -21.24 -4.85
N GLU A 104 12.87 -20.18 -4.34
CA GLU A 104 12.81 -19.90 -2.90
C GLU A 104 11.64 -18.99 -2.54
N LEU A 105 11.38 -18.91 -1.24
CA LEU A 105 10.52 -17.94 -0.61
C LEU A 105 11.37 -16.84 0.03
N MET A 106 10.96 -15.60 -0.16
CA MET A 106 11.60 -14.44 0.46
C MET A 106 10.60 -13.70 1.33
N VAL A 107 10.91 -13.62 2.62
CA VAL A 107 10.19 -12.82 3.62
C VAL A 107 10.82 -11.44 3.66
N VAL A 108 10.01 -10.41 3.44
CA VAL A 108 10.46 -9.02 3.36
C VAL A 108 9.84 -8.22 4.50
N SER A 109 10.69 -7.54 5.27
CA SER A 109 10.33 -6.52 6.26
C SER A 109 10.73 -5.15 5.75
N ILE A 110 9.82 -4.18 5.82
CA ILE A 110 9.97 -2.86 5.21
C ILE A 110 10.09 -1.80 6.29
N HIS A 111 11.21 -1.08 6.30
CA HIS A 111 11.43 0.01 7.26
C HIS A 111 11.62 1.32 6.51
N ASN A 112 10.58 2.16 6.50
CA ASN A 112 10.61 3.48 5.85
C ASN A 112 11.25 4.53 6.77
N ILE A 113 12.56 4.44 6.97
CA ILE A 113 13.34 5.32 7.85
C ILE A 113 13.99 6.44 7.05
N SER A 114 14.09 7.64 7.60
CA SER A 114 14.85 8.76 7.02
C SER A 114 15.92 9.25 7.99
N GLY A 115 17.02 9.80 7.47
CA GLY A 115 18.12 10.31 8.30
C GLY A 115 19.19 9.27 8.56
N PHE A 116 20.08 9.56 9.51
CA PHE A 116 21.16 8.65 9.87
C PHE A 116 20.63 7.47 10.69
N VAL A 117 21.15 6.27 10.41
CA VAL A 117 20.79 5.05 11.12
C VAL A 117 22.05 4.33 11.54
N GLU A 118 22.20 4.07 12.84
CA GLU A 118 23.37 3.41 13.43
C GLU A 118 22.98 2.13 14.14
N VAL A 119 23.91 1.19 14.24
CA VAL A 119 23.71 -0.07 14.96
C VAL A 119 24.28 0.10 16.37
N ASP A 120 23.46 -0.18 17.38
CA ASP A 120 23.92 -0.20 18.76
C ASP A 120 24.67 -1.51 19.09
N LYS A 121 25.10 -1.66 20.36
CA LYS A 121 25.85 -2.84 20.81
C LYS A 121 25.03 -4.13 20.78
N ASP A 122 23.70 -4.02 20.83
CA ASP A 122 22.76 -5.13 20.88
C ASP A 122 22.24 -5.49 19.47
N GLY A 123 22.72 -4.78 18.43
CA GLY A 123 22.29 -4.97 17.05
C GLY A 123 21.00 -4.24 16.70
N ASN A 124 20.44 -3.42 17.60
CA ASN A 124 19.29 -2.59 17.29
C ASN A 124 19.70 -1.40 16.42
N TRP A 125 18.76 -0.94 15.62
CA TRP A 125 18.97 0.23 14.79
C TRP A 125 18.45 1.46 15.52
N THR A 126 19.31 2.46 15.65
CA THR A 126 19.00 3.72 16.30
C THR A 126 19.03 4.82 15.26
N CYS A 127 18.03 5.70 15.31
CA CYS A 127 18.00 6.90 14.49
C CYS A 127 18.39 8.09 15.38
N PRO A 128 19.65 8.55 15.37
CA PRO A 128 20.03 9.76 16.08
C PRO A 128 19.23 10.93 15.52
N SER A 129 18.30 11.45 16.34
CA SER A 129 17.52 12.65 16.04
C SER A 129 18.19 13.84 16.69
N ASP A 130 18.36 14.94 15.94
CA ASP A 130 18.85 16.22 16.47
C ASP A 130 17.91 16.82 17.54
N LYS A 131 16.67 16.32 17.61
CA LYS A 131 15.68 16.78 18.58
C LYS A 131 15.78 15.92 19.84
N LYS A 132 16.07 16.58 20.97
CA LYS A 132 16.24 16.04 22.34
C LYS A 132 15.15 15.09 22.89
N HIS A 133 14.11 14.79 22.12
CA HIS A 133 13.00 13.95 22.57
C HIS A 133 12.71 12.87 21.54
N LYS A 134 13.16 11.66 21.90
CA LYS A 134 12.88 10.34 21.33
C LYS A 134 13.90 9.84 20.29
N HIS A 135 14.79 8.98 20.76
CA HIS A 135 15.49 8.02 19.91
C HIS A 135 14.46 6.97 19.49
N ASP A 136 14.15 6.90 18.20
CA ASP A 136 13.40 5.77 17.69
C ASP A 136 14.38 4.59 17.55
N VAL A 137 14.23 3.63 18.46
CA VAL A 137 14.99 2.38 18.49
C VAL A 137 14.16 1.31 17.79
N ILE A 138 14.72 0.75 16.73
CA ILE A 138 14.13 -0.36 15.99
C ILE A 138 14.88 -1.63 16.41
N PRO A 139 14.23 -2.56 17.13
CA PRO A 139 14.93 -3.73 17.66
C PRO A 139 15.41 -4.62 16.52
N ASN A 140 16.68 -5.01 16.57
CA ASN A 140 17.45 -5.75 15.55
C ASN A 140 16.62 -6.29 14.35
N PRO A 141 16.44 -5.49 13.28
CA PRO A 141 15.55 -5.83 12.16
C PRO A 141 15.94 -7.10 11.41
N VAL A 142 17.24 -7.38 11.31
CA VAL A 142 17.75 -8.58 10.64
C VAL A 142 17.44 -9.84 11.45
N LEU A 143 17.62 -9.78 12.77
CA LEU A 143 17.20 -10.88 13.65
C LEU A 143 15.68 -11.08 13.58
N GLN A 144 14.90 -10.00 13.55
CA GLN A 144 13.44 -10.08 13.46
C GLN A 144 12.96 -10.73 12.16
N VAL A 145 13.48 -10.31 10.99
CA VAL A 145 13.03 -10.89 9.72
C VAL A 145 13.41 -12.37 9.58
N ASN A 146 14.55 -12.78 10.14
CA ASN A 146 14.96 -14.17 10.16
C ASN A 146 14.08 -15.03 11.09
N ARG A 147 13.62 -14.47 12.22
CA ARG A 147 12.61 -15.11 13.07
C ARG A 147 11.27 -15.25 12.34
N LEU A 148 10.83 -14.22 11.62
CA LEU A 148 9.62 -14.27 10.80
C LEU A 148 9.72 -15.34 9.71
N ALA A 149 10.89 -15.47 9.07
CA ALA A 149 11.16 -16.52 8.10
C ALA A 149 11.08 -17.93 8.72
N ALA A 150 11.71 -18.16 9.87
CA ALA A 150 11.63 -19.43 10.57
C ALA A 150 10.20 -19.79 11.00
N ASN A 151 9.45 -18.81 11.51
CA ASN A 151 8.05 -19.00 11.92
C ASN A 151 7.14 -19.29 10.71
N LEU A 152 7.37 -18.62 9.59
CA LEU A 152 6.66 -18.93 8.34
C LEU A 152 6.99 -20.34 7.85
N GLN A 153 8.25 -20.77 7.92
CA GLN A 153 8.62 -22.15 7.57
C GLN A 153 7.89 -23.18 8.44
N ALA A 154 7.91 -23.02 9.76
CA ALA A 154 7.19 -23.89 10.68
C ALA A 154 5.68 -23.93 10.37
N TYR A 155 5.09 -22.77 10.06
CA TYR A 155 3.68 -22.68 9.67
C TYR A 155 3.38 -23.43 8.37
N LEU A 156 4.23 -23.30 7.34
CA LEU A 156 4.09 -24.00 6.06
C LEU A 156 4.23 -25.51 6.24
N GLU A 157 5.19 -25.95 7.06
CA GLU A 157 5.41 -27.36 7.39
C GLU A 157 4.19 -27.99 8.08
N GLN A 158 3.61 -27.29 9.07
CA GLN A 158 2.38 -27.71 9.74
C GLN A 158 1.18 -27.83 8.79
N ARG A 159 1.20 -27.06 7.69
CA ARG A 159 0.18 -27.07 6.64
C ARG A 159 0.49 -28.06 5.51
N GLY A 160 1.53 -28.89 5.64
CA GLY A 160 1.89 -29.92 4.68
C GLY A 160 2.81 -29.47 3.54
N ALA A 161 3.40 -28.27 3.62
CA ALA A 161 4.41 -27.79 2.67
C ALA A 161 5.78 -27.75 3.34
N LYS A 162 6.47 -28.91 3.35
CA LYS A 162 7.83 -29.01 3.89
C LYS A 162 8.84 -28.46 2.89
N LEU A 163 9.59 -27.45 3.31
CA LEU A 163 10.65 -26.82 2.53
C LEU A 163 12.02 -27.34 3.01
N PRO A 164 13.00 -27.56 2.11
CA PRO A 164 14.37 -27.83 2.53
C PRO A 164 14.99 -26.60 3.20
N ASP A 165 15.97 -26.84 4.07
CA ASP A 165 16.66 -25.75 4.77
C ASP A 165 17.29 -24.76 3.78
N GLY A 166 17.15 -23.47 4.11
CA GLY A 166 17.64 -22.37 3.31
C GLY A 166 16.74 -21.98 2.14
N TYR A 167 15.63 -22.67 1.85
CA TYR A 167 14.67 -22.24 0.80
C TYR A 167 13.79 -21.06 1.21
N ILE A 168 13.86 -20.63 2.47
CA ILE A 168 13.26 -19.40 2.95
C ILE A 168 14.36 -18.43 3.39
N THR A 169 14.27 -17.17 2.95
CA THR A 169 15.24 -16.13 3.34
C THR A 169 14.52 -14.89 3.84
N GLY A 170 15.10 -14.22 4.84
CA GLY A 170 14.63 -12.94 5.36
C GLY A 170 15.39 -11.77 4.74
N ARG A 171 14.67 -10.70 4.37
CA ARG A 171 15.24 -9.45 3.85
C ARG A 171 14.65 -8.22 4.52
N VAL A 172 15.50 -7.27 4.88
CA VAL A 172 15.09 -5.95 5.37
C VAL A 172 15.25 -4.94 4.24
N VAL A 173 14.17 -4.27 3.84
CA VAL A 173 14.20 -3.27 2.77
C VAL A 173 14.09 -1.87 3.37
N LEU A 174 15.02 -1.00 2.96
CA LEU A 174 15.07 0.42 3.28
C LEU A 174 14.71 1.25 2.03
N PRO A 175 13.42 1.48 1.75
CA PRO A 175 12.98 2.08 0.49
C PRO A 175 13.09 3.61 0.45
N ASN A 176 13.60 4.26 1.50
CA ASN A 176 13.65 5.71 1.58
C ASN A 176 14.99 6.25 1.06
N PRO A 177 15.00 7.13 0.03
CA PRO A 177 16.25 7.73 -0.48
C PRO A 177 17.00 8.59 0.53
N ASN A 178 16.30 9.09 1.55
CA ASN A 178 16.89 9.93 2.58
C ASN A 178 17.45 9.11 3.75
N CYS A 179 17.36 7.78 3.70
CA CYS A 179 17.99 6.90 4.68
C CYS A 179 19.51 6.89 4.48
N ARG A 180 20.27 7.16 5.55
CA ARG A 180 21.73 7.17 5.58
C ARG A 180 22.21 6.13 6.59
N PRO A 181 22.18 4.82 6.25
CA PRO A 181 22.60 3.77 7.14
C PRO A 181 24.12 3.78 7.34
N SER A 182 24.57 3.39 8.53
CA SER A 182 25.98 3.21 8.84
C SER A 182 26.60 2.10 8.00
N TYR A 183 27.94 2.04 7.95
CA TYR A 183 28.66 0.98 7.25
C TYR A 183 28.27 -0.41 7.77
N ALA A 184 28.07 -0.56 9.08
CA ALA A 184 27.67 -1.83 9.71
C ALA A 184 26.33 -2.36 9.21
N ILE A 185 25.39 -1.48 8.81
CA ILE A 185 24.11 -1.88 8.19
C ILE A 185 24.31 -2.20 6.71
N THR A 186 25.10 -1.38 6.02
CA THR A 186 25.31 -1.47 4.56
C THR A 186 25.98 -2.78 4.14
N VAL A 187 26.83 -3.36 4.99
CA VAL A 187 27.52 -4.62 4.72
C VAL A 187 26.68 -5.87 5.01
N GLN A 188 25.52 -5.74 5.66
CA GLN A 188 24.67 -6.89 5.98
C GLN A 188 23.98 -7.41 4.72
N PRO A 189 24.14 -8.69 4.36
CA PRO A 189 23.57 -9.23 3.12
C PRO A 189 22.03 -9.26 3.14
N GLU A 190 21.40 -9.31 4.30
CA GLU A 190 19.94 -9.30 4.46
C GLU A 190 19.34 -7.91 4.19
N VAL A 191 20.14 -6.84 4.19
CA VAL A 191 19.67 -5.46 4.05
C VAL A 191 19.72 -5.00 2.59
N VAL A 192 18.59 -4.49 2.10
CA VAL A 192 18.44 -3.92 0.75
C VAL A 192 18.22 -2.42 0.86
N LEU A 193 19.17 -1.65 0.33
CA LEU A 193 19.13 -0.19 0.37
C LEU A 193 18.32 0.42 -0.78
N TYR A 194 17.96 1.70 -0.65
CA TYR A 194 17.22 2.42 -1.68
C TYR A 194 17.89 2.39 -3.04
N ASP A 195 19.21 2.57 -3.13
CA ASP A 195 19.91 2.57 -4.41
C ASP A 195 19.92 1.19 -5.06
N GLN A 196 20.22 0.15 -4.26
CA GLN A 196 20.12 -1.24 -4.69
C GLN A 196 18.71 -1.59 -5.16
N TRP A 197 17.69 -1.06 -4.48
CA TRP A 197 16.28 -1.20 -4.85
C TRP A 197 15.92 -0.41 -6.11
N LYS A 198 16.40 0.83 -6.25
CA LYS A 198 16.11 1.73 -7.37
C LYS A 198 16.71 1.18 -8.66
N ASP A 199 17.92 0.63 -8.59
CA ASP A 199 18.67 0.11 -9.72
C ASP A 199 18.17 -1.26 -10.21
N LEU A 200 17.17 -1.84 -9.54
CA LEU A 200 16.37 -2.97 -10.05
C LEU A 200 15.48 -2.58 -11.21
N LYS A 201 16.06 -2.13 -12.32
CA LYS A 201 15.31 -1.96 -13.55
C LYS A 201 15.09 -3.34 -14.17
N ALA A 202 13.84 -3.60 -14.55
CA ALA A 202 13.40 -4.81 -15.26
C ALA A 202 14.02 -4.98 -16.66
N ASP A 203 14.80 -3.99 -17.11
CA ASP A 203 15.43 -3.98 -18.43
C ASP A 203 16.92 -4.30 -18.31
N SER A 204 17.26 -5.57 -18.13
CA SER A 204 18.38 -6.12 -18.88
C SER A 204 18.08 -7.56 -19.27
N LYS A 205 17.85 -7.77 -20.56
CA LYS A 205 18.02 -9.07 -21.19
C LYS A 205 19.48 -9.49 -20.93
N GLY A 206 19.72 -10.30 -19.90
CA GLY A 206 21.00 -10.99 -19.71
C GLY A 206 21.86 -10.64 -18.49
N GLY A 207 21.34 -10.05 -17.41
CA GLY A 207 22.17 -9.90 -16.20
C GLY A 207 21.41 -9.49 -14.95
N LEU A 208 21.03 -10.47 -14.11
CA LEU A 208 20.71 -10.19 -12.71
C LEU A 208 21.96 -9.57 -12.06
N SER A 209 21.81 -8.37 -11.49
CA SER A 209 22.88 -7.62 -10.84
C SER A 209 23.59 -8.46 -9.77
N THR A 210 24.90 -8.31 -9.68
CA THR A 210 25.87 -9.14 -8.92
C THR A 210 25.50 -9.40 -7.45
N TRP A 211 24.70 -8.55 -6.82
CA TRP A 211 24.22 -8.75 -5.44
C TRP A 211 23.19 -9.89 -5.29
N PHE A 212 22.50 -10.28 -6.37
CA PHE A 212 21.56 -11.40 -6.36
C PHE A 212 22.18 -12.77 -6.49
N LYS A 213 23.39 -12.87 -7.05
CA LYS A 213 24.13 -14.15 -7.10
C LYS A 213 24.49 -14.67 -5.71
N GLY A 214 24.56 -13.79 -4.71
CA GLY A 214 24.77 -14.17 -3.31
C GLY A 214 23.50 -14.49 -2.54
N ALA A 215 22.36 -13.92 -2.94
CA ALA A 215 21.05 -14.15 -2.32
C ALA A 215 20.43 -15.51 -2.70
N PHE A 216 20.61 -15.88 -3.97
CA PHE A 216 20.17 -17.15 -4.53
C PHE A 216 21.43 -17.97 -4.84
N SER A 217 21.96 -18.67 -3.83
CA SER A 217 23.10 -19.56 -4.05
C SER A 217 22.77 -20.54 -5.18
N GLY A 218 23.62 -20.58 -6.20
CA GLY A 218 23.43 -21.30 -7.46
C GLY A 218 23.41 -22.84 -7.37
N SER A 219 23.03 -23.40 -6.22
CA SER A 219 22.90 -24.84 -5.99
C SER A 219 21.46 -25.28 -5.71
N LYS A 220 20.50 -24.36 -5.55
CA LYS A 220 19.09 -24.72 -5.32
C LYS A 220 18.41 -25.04 -6.65
N GLY A 221 17.94 -26.27 -6.79
CA GLY A 221 17.11 -26.68 -7.92
C GLY A 221 15.77 -25.96 -7.89
N ASP A 222 15.13 -25.86 -9.05
CA ASP A 222 13.76 -25.34 -9.12
C ASP A 222 12.83 -26.24 -8.28
N MET A 223 11.90 -25.62 -7.55
CA MET A 223 10.88 -26.31 -6.78
C MET A 223 9.93 -27.07 -7.70
N GLN A 224 9.43 -28.20 -7.21
CA GLN A 224 8.39 -28.95 -7.91
C GLN A 224 7.11 -28.12 -8.03
N ASP A 225 6.44 -28.19 -9.19
CA ASP A 225 5.21 -27.44 -9.46
C ASP A 225 4.09 -27.74 -8.44
N SER A 226 3.99 -28.99 -7.98
CA SER A 226 3.03 -29.39 -6.93
C SER A 226 3.30 -28.68 -5.60
N LEU A 227 4.57 -28.52 -5.22
CA LEU A 227 4.96 -27.77 -4.03
C LEU A 227 4.65 -26.28 -4.20
N LEU A 228 4.95 -25.69 -5.36
CA LEU A 228 4.62 -24.29 -5.66
C LEU A 228 3.11 -24.03 -5.60
N GLN A 229 2.30 -24.91 -6.18
CA GLN A 229 0.85 -24.83 -6.10
C GLN A 229 0.36 -24.94 -4.66
N ASN A 230 0.91 -25.88 -3.87
CA ASN A 230 0.58 -26.04 -2.47
C ASN A 230 0.96 -24.78 -1.65
N LEU A 231 2.15 -24.23 -1.85
CA LEU A 231 2.59 -22.98 -1.22
C LEU A 231 1.64 -21.82 -1.56
N HIS A 232 1.30 -21.66 -2.84
CA HIS A 232 0.34 -20.63 -3.25
C HIS A 232 -1.03 -20.82 -2.60
N PHE A 233 -1.50 -22.07 -2.51
CA PHE A 233 -2.76 -22.38 -1.85
C PHE A 233 -2.73 -22.02 -0.36
N ILE A 234 -1.71 -22.49 0.38
CA ILE A 234 -1.56 -22.22 1.81
C ILE A 234 -1.44 -20.71 2.06
N LEU A 235 -0.59 -20.00 1.32
CA LEU A 235 -0.39 -18.55 1.50
C LEU A 235 -1.64 -17.75 1.11
N SER A 236 -2.40 -18.18 0.10
CA SER A 236 -3.66 -17.53 -0.29
C SER A 236 -4.80 -17.73 0.72
N THR A 237 -4.71 -18.76 1.54
CA THR A 237 -5.69 -19.11 2.59
C THR A 237 -5.18 -18.79 4.00
N SER A 238 -3.95 -18.27 4.11
CA SER A 238 -3.35 -17.85 5.38
C SER A 238 -4.07 -16.61 5.93
N PRO A 239 -4.11 -16.41 7.26
CA PRO A 239 -4.68 -15.20 7.83
C PRO A 239 -3.91 -13.97 7.34
N MET A 240 -4.63 -12.90 6.97
CA MET A 240 -4.06 -11.65 6.48
C MET A 240 -4.69 -10.45 7.17
N TRP A 241 -4.13 -9.26 6.96
CA TRP A 241 -4.86 -8.02 7.22
C TRP A 241 -5.94 -7.78 6.17
N ASP A 242 -7.01 -7.10 6.57
CA ASP A 242 -7.99 -6.60 5.62
C ASP A 242 -7.33 -5.52 4.78
N ARG A 243 -7.66 -5.49 3.49
CA ARG A 243 -7.14 -4.51 2.54
C ARG A 243 -8.26 -3.55 2.16
N LEU A 244 -8.06 -2.28 2.46
CA LEU A 244 -8.90 -1.19 2.01
C LEU A 244 -8.22 -0.47 0.84
N GLU A 245 -8.81 -0.56 -0.35
CA GLU A 245 -8.42 0.24 -1.53
C GLU A 245 -9.31 1.47 -1.59
N LEU A 246 -8.69 2.64 -1.52
CA LEU A 246 -9.34 3.94 -1.71
C LEU A 246 -9.22 4.37 -3.17
N ARG A 247 -10.14 5.22 -3.61
CA ARG A 247 -10.03 5.87 -4.92
C ARG A 247 -8.78 6.74 -4.98
N GLY A 248 -8.08 6.70 -6.11
CA GLY A 248 -6.75 7.32 -6.24
C GLY A 248 -5.61 6.39 -5.85
N ASP A 249 -5.82 5.07 -5.98
CA ASP A 249 -4.83 4.00 -5.87
C ASP A 249 -4.08 3.93 -4.53
N LYS A 250 -4.71 4.41 -3.46
CA LYS A 250 -4.19 4.30 -2.09
C LYS A 250 -4.71 3.03 -1.43
N ASN A 251 -3.83 2.36 -0.71
CA ASN A 251 -4.09 1.10 -0.04
C ASN A 251 -3.87 1.29 1.46
N VAL A 252 -4.71 0.66 2.28
CA VAL A 252 -4.54 0.63 3.72
C VAL A 252 -4.72 -0.81 4.18
N LEU A 253 -3.71 -1.35 4.84
CA LEU A 253 -3.81 -2.61 5.57
C LEU A 253 -4.30 -2.34 6.99
N GLY A 254 -5.15 -3.23 7.50
CA GLY A 254 -5.69 -3.10 8.85
C GLY A 254 -6.88 -4.00 9.09
N GLU A 255 -7.75 -3.60 10.01
CA GLU A 255 -8.92 -4.37 10.41
C GLU A 255 -10.21 -3.60 10.14
N PHE A 256 -11.12 -4.24 9.41
CA PHE A 256 -12.48 -3.77 9.26
C PHE A 256 -13.25 -3.96 10.57
N ILE A 257 -13.91 -2.91 11.05
CA ILE A 257 -14.66 -2.93 12.30
C ILE A 257 -16.16 -3.06 12.01
N GLU A 258 -16.77 -2.00 11.46
CA GLU A 258 -18.20 -1.96 11.16
C GLU A 258 -18.56 -0.82 10.21
N PHE A 259 -19.81 -0.80 9.75
CA PHE A 259 -20.37 0.36 9.07
C PHE A 259 -21.09 1.28 10.06
N LYS A 260 -21.06 2.59 9.78
CA LYS A 260 -21.78 3.63 10.51
C LYS A 260 -22.58 4.50 9.55
N GLY A 261 -23.86 4.73 9.85
CA GLY A 261 -24.72 5.48 8.94
C GLY A 261 -26.19 5.47 9.38
N ARG A 262 -27.09 5.75 8.44
CA ARG A 262 -28.53 5.66 8.70
C ARG A 262 -28.97 4.21 8.87
N HIS A 263 -29.99 4.00 9.71
CA HIS A 263 -30.51 2.68 10.05
C HIS A 263 -30.76 1.79 8.81
N ASP A 264 -31.46 2.31 7.80
CA ASP A 264 -31.77 1.57 6.57
C ASP A 264 -30.51 1.07 5.84
N ASP A 265 -29.48 1.93 5.73
CA ASP A 265 -28.23 1.58 5.07
C ASP A 265 -27.47 0.53 5.89
N ILE A 266 -27.46 0.63 7.22
CA ILE A 266 -26.80 -0.34 8.11
C ILE A 266 -27.49 -1.71 8.06
N GLN A 267 -28.83 -1.74 7.97
CA GLN A 267 -29.56 -3.00 7.80
C GLN A 267 -29.21 -3.67 6.46
N ALA A 268 -29.11 -2.90 5.38
CA ALA A 268 -28.70 -3.43 4.08
C ALA A 268 -27.25 -3.97 4.12
N LEU A 269 -26.34 -3.28 4.82
CA LEU A 269 -24.93 -3.66 4.94
C LEU A 269 -24.67 -4.79 5.94
N LYS A 270 -25.68 -5.28 6.67
CA LYS A 270 -25.53 -6.34 7.67
C LYS A 270 -25.00 -7.66 7.10
N CYS A 271 -25.15 -7.88 5.80
CA CYS A 271 -24.57 -9.03 5.10
C CYS A 271 -23.07 -8.89 4.83
N LEU A 272 -22.55 -7.66 4.75
CA LEU A 272 -21.13 -7.35 4.51
C LEU A 272 -20.33 -7.46 5.80
N LYS A 273 -20.14 -8.70 6.25
CA LYS A 273 -19.31 -9.03 7.42
C LYS A 273 -18.11 -9.85 6.97
N ARG A 274 -17.00 -9.72 7.71
CA ARG A 274 -15.77 -10.50 7.53
C ARG A 274 -16.03 -12.01 7.40
N SER A 275 -16.95 -12.54 8.21
CA SER A 275 -17.36 -13.95 8.21
C SER A 275 -18.28 -14.38 7.06
N LYS A 276 -18.76 -13.46 6.21
CA LYS A 276 -19.72 -13.77 5.13
C LYS A 276 -19.25 -13.33 3.76
N VAL A 277 -18.34 -12.36 3.69
CA VAL A 277 -17.88 -11.72 2.46
C VAL A 277 -16.37 -11.77 2.41
N SER A 278 -15.84 -12.17 1.26
CA SER A 278 -14.40 -12.17 0.98
C SER A 278 -13.93 -10.84 0.41
N ARG A 279 -14.74 -10.23 -0.46
CA ARG A 279 -14.44 -8.96 -1.12
C ARG A 279 -15.70 -8.19 -1.44
N PHE A 280 -15.63 -6.87 -1.36
CA PHE A 280 -16.64 -5.99 -1.98
C PHE A 280 -16.00 -4.82 -2.71
N ILE A 281 -16.67 -4.35 -3.76
CA ILE A 281 -16.25 -3.26 -4.65
C ILE A 281 -17.34 -2.20 -4.58
N VAL A 282 -16.93 -0.95 -4.39
CA VAL A 282 -17.85 0.18 -4.36
C VAL A 282 -17.80 0.87 -5.71
N GLN A 283 -18.93 0.90 -6.41
CA GLN A 283 -19.12 1.58 -7.68
C GLN A 283 -19.85 2.91 -7.43
N LYS A 284 -19.31 3.99 -8.02
CA LYS A 284 -20.03 5.28 -8.05
C LYS A 284 -21.24 5.08 -8.95
N SER A 285 -22.44 5.31 -8.44
CA SER A 285 -23.59 5.40 -9.33
C SER A 285 -23.54 6.73 -10.08
N THR A 286 -23.47 6.67 -11.40
CA THR A 286 -23.70 7.83 -12.25
C THR A 286 -25.22 8.03 -12.34
N LEU A 287 -25.76 9.00 -11.60
CA LEU A 287 -27.15 9.42 -11.84
C LEU A 287 -27.15 10.57 -12.83
N PHE A 288 -27.43 10.23 -14.09
CA PHE A 288 -28.18 11.11 -14.98
C PHE A 288 -29.53 11.44 -14.31
N GLY A 289 -29.88 12.72 -14.22
CA GLY A 289 -31.22 13.19 -13.85
C GLY A 289 -31.31 13.76 -12.44
N GLY A 290 -31.54 15.07 -12.35
CA GLY A 290 -31.71 15.80 -11.10
C GLY A 290 -32.77 15.19 -10.20
N PHE A 291 -32.56 15.31 -8.88
CA PHE A 291 -33.45 14.91 -7.78
C PHE A 291 -33.30 13.49 -7.18
N GLY A 292 -32.34 12.67 -7.61
CA GLY A 292 -32.03 11.40 -6.93
C GLY A 292 -30.93 11.51 -5.86
N ARG A 293 -31.25 11.23 -4.59
CA ARG A 293 -30.26 11.15 -3.48
C ARG A 293 -29.08 10.27 -3.90
N SER A 294 -27.86 10.82 -3.98
CA SER A 294 -26.67 10.09 -4.43
C SER A 294 -26.43 8.80 -3.64
N ARG A 295 -26.51 7.66 -4.33
CA ARG A 295 -26.25 6.32 -3.80
C ARG A 295 -24.94 5.77 -4.40
N VAL A 296 -24.35 4.81 -3.72
CA VAL A 296 -23.28 3.96 -4.26
C VAL A 296 -23.80 2.55 -4.41
N GLN A 297 -23.40 1.88 -5.48
CA GLN A 297 -23.63 0.45 -5.68
C GLN A 297 -22.45 -0.31 -5.08
N ILE A 298 -22.74 -1.40 -4.38
CA ILE A 298 -21.73 -2.27 -3.78
C ILE A 298 -21.94 -3.65 -4.33
N LEU A 299 -20.93 -4.12 -5.08
CA LEU A 299 -20.84 -5.49 -5.53
C LEU A 299 -20.02 -6.26 -4.51
N TYR A 300 -20.53 -7.36 -4.00
CA TYR A 300 -19.80 -8.17 -3.04
C TYR A 300 -19.79 -9.65 -3.41
N SER A 301 -18.66 -10.30 -3.13
CA SER A 301 -18.45 -11.72 -3.28
C SER A 301 -18.71 -12.40 -1.93
N PRO A 302 -19.75 -13.24 -1.81
CA PRO A 302 -19.90 -14.11 -0.66
C PRO A 302 -18.65 -14.98 -0.47
N ARG A 303 -18.35 -15.28 0.79
CA ARG A 303 -17.26 -16.18 1.13
C ARG A 303 -17.74 -17.62 0.94
N ASP A 304 -17.05 -18.37 0.10
CA ASP A 304 -17.27 -19.80 -0.07
C ASP A 304 -16.37 -20.56 0.89
N TYR A 305 -16.98 -21.23 1.87
CA TYR A 305 -16.28 -22.09 2.84
C TYR A 305 -16.18 -23.55 2.39
N ARG A 306 -16.76 -23.90 1.23
CA ARG A 306 -16.94 -25.28 0.77
C ARG A 306 -16.16 -25.61 -0.51
N ALA A 307 -15.74 -24.62 -1.29
CA ALA A 307 -15.05 -24.88 -2.55
C ALA A 307 -13.53 -25.05 -2.39
N GLU A 308 -13.08 -26.30 -2.43
CA GLU A 308 -11.78 -26.66 -3.00
C GLU A 308 -11.77 -26.27 -4.49
N GLY A 309 -11.31 -25.06 -4.80
CA GLY A 309 -11.02 -24.64 -6.17
C GLY A 309 -12.20 -24.03 -6.95
N THR A 310 -11.95 -22.84 -7.49
CA THR A 310 -12.63 -22.23 -8.65
C THR A 310 -14.17 -22.34 -8.69
N SER A 311 -14.84 -21.85 -7.66
CA SER A 311 -16.26 -21.47 -7.79
C SER A 311 -16.31 -20.02 -8.29
N SER A 312 -16.92 -19.80 -9.47
CA SER A 312 -17.16 -18.46 -10.00
C SER A 312 -17.96 -17.68 -8.97
N SER A 313 -17.33 -16.71 -8.32
CA SER A 313 -17.96 -15.98 -7.22
C SER A 313 -19.13 -15.18 -7.77
N GLU A 314 -20.34 -15.63 -7.50
CA GLU A 314 -21.57 -14.90 -7.82
C GLU A 314 -21.53 -13.56 -7.07
N TRP A 315 -21.35 -12.47 -7.83
CA TRP A 315 -21.37 -11.13 -7.27
C TRP A 315 -22.80 -10.74 -6.94
N LYS A 316 -23.03 -10.36 -5.69
CA LYS A 316 -24.32 -9.82 -5.23
C LYS A 316 -24.23 -8.31 -5.16
N GLU A 317 -25.34 -7.65 -5.43
CA GLU A 317 -25.42 -6.19 -5.44
C GLU A 317 -26.28 -5.69 -4.27
N LEU A 318 -25.85 -4.59 -3.68
CA LEU A 318 -26.68 -3.75 -2.82
C LEU A 318 -26.39 -2.27 -3.09
N SER A 319 -27.33 -1.41 -2.72
CA SER A 319 -27.18 0.04 -2.88
C SER A 319 -27.34 0.72 -1.54
N VAL A 320 -26.49 1.69 -1.24
CA VAL A 320 -26.55 2.50 -0.01
C VAL A 320 -26.20 3.95 -0.30
N LYS A 321 -26.44 4.85 0.65
CA LYS A 321 -26.08 6.27 0.47
C LYS A 321 -24.58 6.49 0.48
N GLN A 322 -24.13 7.47 -0.31
CA GLN A 322 -22.70 7.77 -0.49
C GLN A 322 -21.96 8.20 0.78
N TYR A 323 -22.68 8.76 1.76
CA TYR A 323 -22.12 9.30 3.01
C TYR A 323 -22.07 8.27 4.14
N THR A 324 -22.53 7.04 3.91
CA THR A 324 -22.34 5.95 4.86
C THR A 324 -20.85 5.74 5.08
N GLU A 325 -20.46 5.60 6.33
CA GLU A 325 -19.07 5.50 6.75
C GLU A 325 -18.71 4.05 7.05
N MET A 326 -17.46 3.70 6.77
CA MET A 326 -16.83 2.46 7.18
C MET A 326 -15.79 2.77 8.26
N LEU A 327 -15.87 2.04 9.37
CA LEU A 327 -14.86 2.07 10.44
C LEU A 327 -13.79 1.04 10.14
N PHE A 328 -12.55 1.50 10.08
CA PHE A 328 -11.38 0.68 9.76
C PHE A 328 -10.21 1.10 10.64
N GLN A 329 -9.53 0.14 11.25
CA GLN A 329 -8.36 0.36 12.08
C GLN A 329 -7.09 0.04 11.29
N PRO A 330 -6.28 1.04 10.92
CA PRO A 330 -5.02 0.81 10.21
C PRO A 330 -4.00 0.02 11.06
N LEU A 331 -3.15 -0.76 10.40
CA LEU A 331 -2.18 -1.69 11.00
C LEU A 331 -1.32 -1.13 12.15
N HIS A 332 -0.68 0.02 11.98
CA HIS A 332 0.19 0.65 12.99
C HIS A 332 -0.53 1.75 13.79
N SER A 333 -1.86 1.83 13.69
CA SER A 333 -2.69 2.79 14.41
C SER A 333 -3.56 2.10 15.46
N LYS A 334 -3.49 2.60 16.70
CA LYS A 334 -4.46 2.23 17.76
C LYS A 334 -5.82 2.92 17.60
N LYS A 335 -5.93 3.88 16.68
CA LYS A 335 -7.15 4.65 16.45
C LYS A 335 -7.93 4.11 15.26
N VAL A 336 -9.21 3.86 15.46
CA VAL A 336 -10.17 3.55 14.39
C VAL A 336 -10.41 4.81 13.56
N LYS A 337 -10.33 4.68 12.23
CA LYS A 337 -10.58 5.75 11.28
C LYS A 337 -11.89 5.52 10.52
N LYS A 338 -12.49 6.61 10.07
CA LYS A 338 -13.74 6.64 9.31
C LYS A 338 -13.44 6.90 7.84
N PHE A 339 -14.02 6.09 6.96
CA PHE A 339 -13.91 6.24 5.51
C PHE A 339 -15.30 6.34 4.91
N LYS A 340 -15.59 7.40 4.15
CA LYS A 340 -16.85 7.52 3.40
C LYS A 340 -16.85 6.48 2.30
N LEU A 341 -17.96 5.76 2.11
CA LEU A 341 -18.04 4.74 1.04
C LEU A 341 -17.79 5.33 -0.36
N SER A 342 -18.10 6.61 -0.58
CA SER A 342 -17.76 7.30 -1.83
C SER A 342 -16.27 7.32 -2.16
N SER A 343 -15.39 7.35 -1.15
CA SER A 343 -13.93 7.33 -1.33
C SER A 343 -13.34 5.92 -1.38
N VAL A 344 -14.11 4.89 -1.04
CA VAL A 344 -13.69 3.49 -1.13
C VAL A 344 -13.82 3.01 -2.58
N ALA A 345 -12.81 2.27 -3.05
CA ALA A 345 -12.81 1.57 -4.34
C ALA A 345 -13.14 0.09 -4.13
N SER A 346 -12.40 -0.60 -3.26
CA SER A 346 -12.70 -1.98 -2.90
C SER A 346 -12.19 -2.33 -1.50
N VAL A 347 -12.73 -3.39 -0.92
CA VAL A 347 -12.27 -3.94 0.35
C VAL A 347 -12.18 -5.45 0.23
N THR A 348 -11.03 -5.99 0.59
CA THR A 348 -10.81 -7.43 0.71
C THR A 348 -10.71 -7.77 2.19
N LEU A 349 -11.56 -8.68 2.65
CA LEU A 349 -11.66 -9.09 4.04
C LEU A 349 -10.96 -10.44 4.22
N SER A 350 -9.97 -10.51 5.11
CA SER A 350 -9.36 -11.78 5.49
C SER A 350 -10.38 -12.65 6.24
N ALA A 351 -10.29 -13.97 6.09
CA ALA A 351 -10.99 -14.88 6.99
C ALA A 351 -10.48 -14.77 8.43
#